data_AF-A0A139BNL9-F1
#
_entry.id   AF-A0A139BNL9-F1
#
_cell.length_a   1.000
_cell.length_b   1.000
_cell.length_c   1.000
_cell.angle_alpha   90.00
_cell.angle_beta   90.00
_cell.angle_gamma   90.00
#
_symmetry.space_group_name_H-M   'P 1'
#
loop_
_entity.id
_entity.type
_entity.pdbx_description
1 polymer ?
#
loop_
_entity_poly.entity_id
_entity_poly.type
_entity_poly.pdbx_seq_one_letter_code
_entity_poly.pdbx_strand_id
1 'polypeptide(L)'
;MPSRAKKLDRTVAKLPSIPKELVAQFLTGPMTGEAINAAGIAFKQALIEASLNAELTHHLGYAPGAERPEAATNQRNGVTAKTVLTGDGKLRISTPRDRAGSFEPLLLPKHTRRFTAFDDCIVSLYARGLTVREIQGYLSEAYGTEVGHDLISTVTDGVLAEVTAWQARPLEPVYPVVFFDALRVKIREDNVVRNKAVYLALGVRRDGSREILGLWIETTEGAKFWMKVFNDLKTRGVNDILIAVTDGLTGMPAAL
;
A
#
# COMPACT_ATOMS: atom_id res chain seq x y z
N MET A 1 -4.14 -17.62 32.86
CA MET A 1 -3.75 -16.21 32.62
C MET A 1 -4.64 -15.65 31.52
N PRO A 2 -5.58 -14.75 31.81
CA PRO A 2 -6.51 -14.25 30.80
C PRO A 2 -5.77 -13.31 29.83
N SER A 3 -5.82 -13.63 28.55
CA SER A 3 -5.28 -12.78 27.49
C SER A 3 -6.11 -11.50 27.44
N ARG A 4 -5.46 -10.36 27.73
CA ARG A 4 -6.05 -9.04 27.44
C ARG A 4 -6.08 -8.91 25.93
N ALA A 5 -7.22 -9.26 25.32
CA ALA A 5 -7.54 -8.84 23.98
C ALA A 5 -7.39 -7.31 23.92
N LYS A 6 -6.37 -6.85 23.20
CA LYS A 6 -6.18 -5.43 22.90
C LYS A 6 -7.39 -5.03 22.06
N LYS A 7 -8.41 -4.43 22.70
CA LYS A 7 -9.53 -3.81 21.97
C LYS A 7 -8.89 -2.88 20.95
N LEU A 8 -9.10 -3.16 19.65
CA LEU A 8 -8.85 -2.16 18.63
C LEU A 8 -9.72 -0.97 19.00
N ASP A 9 -9.09 0.07 19.54
CA ASP A 9 -9.72 1.36 19.68
C ASP A 9 -9.96 1.86 18.25
N ARG A 10 -11.14 1.55 17.72
CA ARG A 10 -11.66 2.21 16.53
C ARG A 10 -12.02 3.62 16.97
N THR A 11 -11.02 4.45 17.23
CA THR A 11 -11.21 5.89 17.24
C THR A 11 -11.81 6.23 15.90
N VAL A 12 -13.12 6.44 15.88
CA VAL A 12 -13.84 6.93 14.70
C VAL A 12 -13.12 8.20 14.32
N ALA A 13 -12.43 8.17 13.18
CA ALA A 13 -11.71 9.34 12.69
C ALA A 13 -12.67 10.52 12.72
N LYS A 14 -12.31 11.59 13.41
CA LYS A 14 -13.16 12.77 13.55
C LYS A 14 -13.30 13.39 12.16
N LEU A 15 -14.41 13.09 11.50
CA LEU A 15 -14.69 13.60 10.17
C LEU A 15 -14.75 15.13 10.20
N PRO A 16 -14.33 15.80 9.11
CA PRO A 16 -14.54 17.24 8.99
C PRO A 16 -16.03 17.55 9.11
N SER A 17 -16.36 18.59 9.87
CA SER A 17 -17.75 19.03 10.05
C SER A 17 -18.29 19.59 8.74
N ILE A 18 -19.33 18.98 8.20
CA ILE A 18 -20.02 19.48 7.01
C ILE A 18 -21.11 20.48 7.44
N PRO A 19 -21.13 21.71 6.90
CA PRO A 19 -22.18 22.69 7.20
C PRO A 19 -23.57 22.15 6.87
N LYS A 20 -24.56 22.41 7.74
CA LYS A 20 -25.94 21.91 7.56
C LYS A 20 -26.59 22.46 6.29
N GLU A 21 -26.22 23.68 5.92
CA GLU A 21 -26.69 24.35 4.71
C GLU A 21 -26.26 23.60 3.45
N LEU A 22 -25.04 23.06 3.44
CA LEU A 22 -24.55 22.26 2.32
C LEU A 22 -25.32 20.94 2.23
N VAL A 23 -25.56 20.28 3.36
CA VAL A 23 -26.37 19.04 3.40
C VAL A 23 -27.80 19.30 2.91
N ALA A 24 -28.40 20.42 3.31
CA ALA A 24 -29.75 20.81 2.87
C ALA A 24 -29.85 21.01 1.35
N GLN A 25 -28.78 21.44 0.67
CA GLN A 25 -28.77 21.59 -0.79
C GLN A 25 -28.81 20.25 -1.54
N PHE A 26 -28.31 19.17 -0.92
CA PHE A 26 -28.36 17.82 -1.50
C PHE A 26 -29.63 17.04 -1.11
N LEU A 27 -30.36 17.48 -0.09
CA LEU A 27 -31.59 16.85 0.39
C LEU A 27 -32.81 17.38 -0.37
N THR A 28 -33.25 16.65 -1.42
CA THR A 28 -34.47 16.98 -2.17
C THR A 28 -35.75 16.31 -1.60
N GLY A 29 -35.66 15.66 -0.44
CA GLY A 29 -36.74 14.90 0.20
C GLY A 29 -36.22 13.61 0.85
N PRO A 30 -37.09 12.63 1.14
CA PRO A 30 -36.65 11.28 1.52
C PRO A 30 -35.80 10.68 0.39
N MET A 31 -34.51 10.44 0.65
CA MET A 31 -33.58 9.92 -0.34
C MET A 31 -33.48 8.39 -0.23
N THR A 32 -33.44 7.72 -1.38
CA THR A 32 -33.06 6.30 -1.46
C THR A 32 -31.55 6.13 -1.23
N GLY A 33 -31.10 4.92 -0.92
CA GLY A 33 -29.67 4.62 -0.80
C GLY A 33 -28.87 4.98 -2.07
N GLU A 34 -29.47 4.79 -3.25
CA GLU A 34 -28.88 5.17 -4.54
C GLU A 34 -28.73 6.69 -4.66
N ALA A 35 -29.74 7.47 -4.25
CA ALA A 35 -29.68 8.93 -4.29
C ALA A 35 -28.60 9.48 -3.34
N ILE A 36 -28.44 8.86 -2.16
CA ILE A 36 -27.36 9.21 -1.22
C ILE A 36 -25.99 8.93 -1.85
N ASN A 37 -25.83 7.77 -2.49
CA ASN A 37 -24.58 7.42 -3.16
C ASN A 37 -24.26 8.41 -4.30
N ALA A 38 -25.25 8.73 -5.14
CA ALA A 38 -25.08 9.70 -6.23
C ALA A 38 -24.66 11.09 -5.72
N ALA A 39 -25.24 11.57 -4.61
CA ALA A 39 -24.83 12.81 -3.98
C ALA A 39 -23.40 12.74 -3.44
N GLY A 40 -23.00 11.62 -2.84
CA GLY A 40 -21.64 11.36 -2.41
C GLY A 40 -20.63 11.39 -3.56
N ILE A 41 -20.96 10.77 -4.69
CA ILE A 41 -20.14 10.77 -5.92
C ILE A 41 -19.98 12.19 -6.46
N ALA A 42 -21.06 12.95 -6.56
CA ALA A 42 -21.02 14.34 -7.03
C ALA A 42 -20.18 15.23 -6.11
N PHE A 43 -20.33 15.07 -4.79
CA PHE A 43 -19.52 15.79 -3.81
C PHE A 43 -18.03 15.42 -3.90
N LYS A 44 -17.72 14.13 -4.07
CA LYS A 44 -16.36 13.63 -4.26
C LYS A 44 -15.74 14.21 -5.54
N GLN A 45 -16.49 14.27 -6.64
CA GLN A 45 -16.06 14.92 -7.88
C GLN A 45 -15.67 16.38 -7.65
N ALA A 46 -16.58 17.15 -7.03
CA ALA A 46 -16.37 18.56 -6.74
C ALA A 46 -15.14 18.79 -5.83
N LEU A 47 -14.94 17.93 -4.82
CA LEU A 47 -13.81 18.02 -3.91
C LEU A 47 -12.47 17.76 -4.61
N ILE A 48 -12.41 16.75 -5.50
CA ILE A 48 -11.22 16.45 -6.30
C ILE A 48 -10.90 17.63 -7.23
N GLU A 49 -11.90 18.13 -7.96
CA GLU A 49 -11.71 19.25 -8.90
C GLU A 49 -11.29 20.55 -8.17
N ALA A 50 -11.87 20.82 -7.00
CA ALA A 50 -11.49 21.97 -6.18
C ALA A 50 -10.04 21.84 -5.67
N SER A 51 -9.65 20.65 -5.22
CA SER A 51 -8.28 20.38 -4.74
C SER A 51 -7.26 20.56 -5.86
N LEU A 52 -7.52 20.03 -7.06
CA LEU A 52 -6.64 20.22 -8.22
C LEU A 52 -6.53 21.69 -8.64
N ASN A 53 -7.63 22.46 -8.53
CA ASN A 53 -7.59 23.89 -8.80
C ASN A 53 -6.76 24.65 -7.76
N ALA A 54 -6.82 24.24 -6.48
CA ALA A 54 -5.98 24.80 -5.42
C ALA A 54 -4.50 24.51 -5.65
N GLU A 55 -4.14 23.29 -6.04
CA GLU A 55 -2.77 22.96 -6.45
C GLU A 55 -2.29 23.83 -7.62
N LEU A 56 -3.13 24.04 -8.64
CA LEU A 56 -2.77 24.92 -9.77
C LEU A 56 -2.63 26.39 -9.33
N THR A 57 -3.46 26.86 -8.39
CA THR A 57 -3.32 28.19 -7.78
C THR A 57 -1.98 28.33 -7.10
N HIS A 58 -1.58 27.34 -6.32
CA HIS A 58 -0.29 27.33 -5.65
C HIS A 58 0.87 27.30 -6.66
N HIS A 59 0.78 26.48 -7.71
CA HIS A 59 1.79 26.39 -8.78
C HIS A 59 1.97 27.72 -9.55
N LEU A 60 0.88 28.41 -9.85
CA LEU A 60 0.93 29.68 -10.60
C LEU A 60 1.18 30.91 -9.71
N GLY A 61 0.92 30.81 -8.41
CA GLY A 61 1.07 31.90 -7.45
C GLY A 61 -0.07 32.93 -7.46
N TYR A 62 -1.17 32.67 -8.17
CA TYR A 62 -2.33 33.57 -8.21
C TYR A 62 -3.66 32.83 -8.48
N ALA A 63 -4.75 33.44 -8.00
CA ALA A 63 -6.09 32.86 -8.03
C ALA A 63 -6.72 32.90 -9.45
N PRO A 64 -7.71 32.04 -9.74
CA PRO A 64 -8.51 32.16 -10.96
C PRO A 64 -9.15 33.55 -11.06
N GLY A 65 -9.00 34.22 -12.20
CA GLY A 65 -9.59 35.54 -12.45
C GLY A 65 -8.89 36.72 -11.80
N ALA A 66 -7.83 36.49 -11.01
CA ALA A 66 -6.98 37.56 -10.49
C ALA A 66 -6.06 38.12 -11.59
N GLU A 67 -5.64 39.37 -11.46
CA GLU A 67 -4.62 39.96 -12.32
C GLU A 67 -3.33 39.14 -12.26
N ARG A 68 -2.78 38.85 -13.44
CA ARG A 68 -1.55 38.09 -13.58
C ARG A 68 -0.38 38.96 -13.07
N PRO A 69 0.43 38.47 -12.12
CA PRO A 69 1.63 39.19 -11.71
C PRO A 69 2.56 39.43 -12.91
N GLU A 70 3.18 40.62 -13.01
CA GLU A 70 4.07 40.95 -14.14
C GLU A 70 5.23 39.96 -14.31
N ALA A 71 5.71 39.38 -13.21
CA ALA A 71 6.77 38.38 -13.20
C ALA A 71 6.31 36.96 -13.61
N ALA A 72 4.99 36.69 -13.62
CA ALA A 72 4.49 35.37 -13.97
C ALA A 72 4.61 35.17 -15.49
N THR A 73 5.28 34.10 -15.92
CA THR A 73 5.45 33.73 -17.35
C THR A 73 4.40 32.71 -17.82
N ASN A 74 3.75 32.03 -16.87
CA ASN A 74 2.77 30.98 -17.11
C ASN A 74 1.36 31.42 -16.71
N GLN A 75 0.33 30.71 -17.21
CA GLN A 75 -1.07 31.02 -16.91
C GLN A 75 -1.96 29.79 -17.01
N ARG A 76 -3.19 29.89 -16.48
CA ARG A 76 -4.23 28.87 -16.67
C ARG A 76 -4.62 28.76 -18.14
N ASN A 77 -4.91 27.55 -18.59
CA ASN A 77 -5.28 27.26 -19.97
C ASN A 77 -6.48 26.29 -20.05
N GLY A 78 -7.50 26.55 -19.24
CA GLY A 78 -8.74 25.77 -19.17
C GLY A 78 -8.60 24.47 -18.40
N VAL A 79 -9.44 23.50 -18.77
CA VAL A 79 -9.53 22.17 -18.15
C VAL A 79 -9.47 21.07 -19.20
N THR A 80 -9.16 19.86 -18.78
CA THR A 80 -9.20 18.65 -19.62
C THR A 80 -10.03 17.59 -18.91
N ALA A 81 -10.89 16.90 -19.65
CA ALA A 81 -11.68 15.81 -19.09
C ALA A 81 -10.80 14.58 -18.86
N LYS A 82 -10.92 13.99 -17.67
CA LYS A 82 -10.20 12.77 -17.29
C LYS A 82 -11.18 11.86 -16.56
N THR A 83 -11.26 10.60 -16.98
CA THR A 83 -12.03 9.59 -16.24
C THR A 83 -11.09 8.86 -15.29
N VAL A 84 -11.42 8.89 -14.00
CA VAL A 84 -10.68 8.27 -12.90
C VAL A 84 -11.51 7.14 -12.30
N LEU A 85 -10.87 6.04 -11.95
CA LEU A 85 -11.48 4.92 -11.23
C LEU A 85 -11.43 5.21 -9.73
N THR A 86 -12.60 5.19 -9.08
CA THR A 86 -12.79 5.50 -7.65
C THR A 86 -13.58 4.41 -6.93
N GLY A 87 -13.66 4.52 -5.59
CA GLY A 87 -14.48 3.69 -4.68
C GLY A 87 -15.88 3.37 -5.18
N ASP A 88 -16.48 4.29 -5.91
CA ASP A 88 -17.88 4.21 -6.32
C ASP A 88 -18.02 4.03 -7.85
N GLY A 89 -16.94 3.63 -8.52
CA GLY A 89 -16.89 3.44 -9.97
C GLY A 89 -16.15 4.53 -10.75
N LYS A 90 -16.47 4.63 -12.05
CA LYS A 90 -15.84 5.57 -13.00
C LYS A 90 -16.34 6.99 -12.75
N LEU A 91 -15.44 7.85 -12.28
CA LEU A 91 -15.70 9.27 -12.03
C LEU A 91 -15.08 10.11 -13.15
N ARG A 92 -15.90 10.88 -13.86
CA ARG A 92 -15.41 11.86 -14.84
C ARG A 92 -15.13 13.17 -14.12
N ILE A 93 -13.88 13.61 -14.17
CA ILE A 93 -13.42 14.87 -13.55
C ILE A 93 -12.87 15.83 -14.61
N SER A 94 -12.89 17.12 -14.27
CA SER A 94 -12.26 18.20 -15.03
C SER A 94 -10.94 18.59 -14.38
N THR A 95 -9.82 18.17 -14.95
CA THR A 95 -8.49 18.49 -14.43
C THR A 95 -8.00 19.83 -15.00
N PRO A 96 -7.58 20.79 -14.18
CA PRO A 96 -7.10 22.08 -14.66
C PRO A 96 -5.70 21.95 -15.27
N ARG A 97 -5.34 22.87 -16.17
CA ARG A 97 -4.04 22.87 -16.86
C ARG A 97 -3.45 24.27 -16.95
N ASP A 98 -2.13 24.34 -16.98
CA ASP A 98 -1.39 25.54 -17.30
C ASP A 98 -1.08 25.63 -18.81
N ARG A 99 -0.62 26.80 -19.24
CA ARG A 99 -0.28 27.09 -20.63
C ARG A 99 1.07 26.48 -21.02
N ALA A 100 2.04 26.52 -20.11
CA ALA A 100 3.38 25.97 -20.33
C ALA A 100 3.44 24.43 -20.21
N GLY A 101 2.41 23.77 -19.67
CA GLY A 101 2.40 22.31 -19.46
C GLY A 101 3.28 21.84 -18.29
N SER A 102 3.80 22.77 -17.49
CA SER A 102 4.72 22.56 -16.37
C SER A 102 4.04 22.09 -15.09
N PHE A 103 2.73 22.25 -14.96
CA PHE A 103 1.98 21.88 -13.76
C PHE A 103 1.89 20.36 -13.63
N GLU A 104 2.42 19.78 -12.55
CA GLU A 104 2.32 18.36 -12.24
C GLU A 104 1.48 18.16 -10.96
N PRO A 105 0.21 17.72 -11.05
CA PRO A 105 -0.65 17.59 -9.88
C PRO A 105 -0.17 16.49 -8.93
N LEU A 106 -0.27 16.74 -7.62
CA LEU A 106 0.09 15.78 -6.59
C LEU A 106 -1.06 14.80 -6.31
N LEU A 107 -2.29 15.30 -6.19
CA LEU A 107 -3.47 14.47 -5.89
C LEU A 107 -3.75 13.44 -7.00
N LEU A 108 -3.65 13.85 -8.26
CA LEU A 108 -3.90 13.00 -9.43
C LEU A 108 -2.87 13.30 -10.53
N PRO A 109 -1.71 12.63 -10.51
CA PRO A 109 -0.64 12.85 -11.49
C PRO A 109 -1.11 12.71 -12.94
N LYS A 110 -0.35 13.31 -13.88
CA LYS A 110 -0.69 13.20 -15.30
C LYS A 110 -0.72 11.73 -15.72
N HIS A 111 -1.63 11.41 -16.63
CA HIS A 111 -1.86 10.06 -17.16
C HIS A 111 -2.37 8.99 -16.16
N THR A 112 -2.32 9.24 -14.85
CA THR A 112 -2.83 8.32 -13.82
C THR A 112 -4.35 8.32 -13.76
N ARG A 113 -5.01 7.23 -14.13
CA ARG A 113 -6.48 7.10 -14.10
C ARG A 113 -7.01 6.40 -12.85
N ARG A 114 -6.18 6.11 -11.86
CA ARG A 114 -6.56 5.42 -10.62
C ARG A 114 -6.49 6.38 -9.44
N PHE A 115 -7.54 6.38 -8.62
CA PHE A 115 -7.48 6.97 -7.28
C PHE A 115 -6.91 5.91 -6.33
N THR A 116 -5.73 6.15 -5.76
CA THR A 116 -4.88 5.16 -5.04
C THR A 116 -5.46 4.64 -3.73
N ALA A 117 -6.63 5.13 -3.30
CA ALA A 117 -7.29 4.67 -2.08
C ALA A 117 -7.61 3.15 -2.07
N PHE A 118 -7.59 2.47 -3.21
CA PHE A 118 -7.77 1.02 -3.30
C PHE A 118 -6.51 0.21 -3.10
N ASP A 119 -5.33 0.80 -3.23
CA ASP A 119 -4.08 0.05 -3.29
C ASP A 119 -3.82 -0.63 -1.95
N ASP A 120 -3.99 0.12 -0.86
CA ASP A 120 -3.90 -0.40 0.50
C ASP A 120 -4.95 -1.49 0.76
N CYS A 121 -6.16 -1.36 0.21
CA CYS A 121 -7.20 -2.38 0.34
C CYS A 121 -6.80 -3.67 -0.38
N ILE A 122 -6.31 -3.58 -1.62
CA ILE A 122 -5.83 -4.72 -2.40
C ILE A 122 -4.67 -5.41 -1.68
N VAL A 123 -3.65 -4.66 -1.24
CA VAL A 123 -2.51 -5.20 -0.49
C VAL A 123 -2.96 -5.89 0.80
N SER A 124 -3.89 -5.28 1.52
CA SER A 124 -4.45 -5.79 2.78
C SER A 124 -5.27 -7.07 2.60
N LEU A 125 -6.01 -7.22 1.50
CA LEU A 125 -6.73 -8.44 1.15
C LEU A 125 -5.77 -9.55 0.69
N TYR A 126 -4.77 -9.19 -0.13
CA TYR A 126 -3.73 -10.13 -0.57
C TYR A 126 -2.92 -10.66 0.63
N ALA A 127 -2.54 -9.79 1.56
CA ALA A 127 -1.84 -10.15 2.80
C ALA A 127 -2.68 -11.06 3.73
N ARG A 128 -4.01 -11.06 3.60
CA ARG A 128 -4.90 -12.00 4.30
C ARG A 128 -5.02 -13.35 3.61
N GLY A 129 -4.37 -13.55 2.47
CA GLY A 129 -4.36 -14.81 1.73
C GLY A 129 -5.50 -14.96 0.75
N LEU A 130 -6.24 -13.90 0.42
CA LEU A 130 -7.24 -13.95 -0.64
C LEU A 130 -6.54 -14.09 -2.00
N THR A 131 -7.07 -14.99 -2.83
CA THR A 131 -6.65 -15.13 -4.22
C THR A 131 -7.04 -13.89 -5.03
N VAL A 132 -6.34 -13.64 -6.14
CA VAL A 132 -6.64 -12.50 -7.04
C VAL A 132 -8.10 -12.49 -7.49
N ARG A 133 -8.70 -13.66 -7.71
CA ARG A 133 -10.12 -13.80 -8.08
C ARG A 133 -11.07 -13.44 -6.94
N GLU A 134 -10.76 -13.81 -5.71
CA GLU A 134 -11.56 -13.44 -4.53
C GLU A 134 -11.46 -11.94 -4.25
N ILE A 135 -10.27 -11.35 -4.41
CA ILE A 135 -10.07 -9.90 -4.30
C ILE A 135 -10.91 -9.18 -5.36
N GLN A 136 -10.88 -9.64 -6.61
CA GLN A 136 -11.69 -9.08 -7.69
C GLN A 136 -13.20 -9.18 -7.39
N GLY A 137 -13.67 -10.34 -6.92
CA GLY A 137 -15.07 -10.53 -6.52
C GLY A 137 -15.48 -9.58 -5.38
N TYR A 138 -14.66 -9.51 -4.33
CA TYR A 138 -14.90 -8.62 -3.20
C TYR A 138 -14.94 -7.15 -3.60
N LEU A 139 -14.00 -6.70 -4.45
CA LEU A 139 -13.98 -5.32 -4.91
C LEU A 139 -15.18 -4.99 -5.81
N SER A 140 -15.63 -5.95 -6.62
CA SER A 140 -16.85 -5.79 -7.42
C SER A 140 -18.09 -5.66 -6.53
N GLU A 141 -18.23 -6.52 -5.53
CA GLU A 141 -19.39 -6.55 -4.63
C GLU A 141 -19.43 -5.34 -3.68
N ALA A 142 -18.31 -5.01 -3.04
CA ALA A 142 -18.25 -3.95 -2.04
C ALA A 142 -18.20 -2.54 -2.64
N TYR A 143 -17.63 -2.38 -3.84
CA TYR A 143 -17.32 -1.09 -4.46
C TYR A 143 -17.92 -0.90 -5.87
N GLY A 144 -18.74 -1.85 -6.35
CA GLY A 144 -19.43 -1.76 -7.64
C GLY A 144 -18.48 -1.59 -8.85
N THR A 145 -17.20 -1.95 -8.69
CA THR A 145 -16.16 -1.64 -9.68
C THR A 145 -15.52 -2.93 -10.19
N GLU A 146 -15.56 -3.13 -11.51
CA GLU A 146 -14.80 -4.18 -12.16
C GLU A 146 -13.31 -3.84 -12.14
N VAL A 147 -12.55 -4.56 -11.32
CA VAL A 147 -11.08 -4.46 -11.24
C VAL A 147 -10.46 -5.59 -12.06
N GLY A 148 -9.61 -5.25 -13.03
CA GLY A 148 -8.88 -6.24 -13.81
C GLY A 148 -7.80 -6.97 -13.01
N HIS A 149 -7.54 -8.24 -13.34
CA HIS A 149 -6.47 -9.06 -12.74
C HIS A 149 -5.09 -8.38 -12.80
N ASP A 150 -4.82 -7.70 -13.91
CA ASP A 150 -3.56 -6.97 -14.13
C ASP A 150 -3.39 -5.82 -13.14
N LEU A 151 -4.49 -5.19 -12.71
CA LEU A 151 -4.45 -4.12 -11.72
C LEU A 151 -4.03 -4.65 -10.36
N ILE A 152 -4.62 -5.77 -9.93
CA ILE A 152 -4.30 -6.39 -8.64
C ILE A 152 -2.82 -6.79 -8.62
N SER A 153 -2.35 -7.41 -9.71
CA SER A 153 -0.94 -7.81 -9.86
C SER A 153 -0.01 -6.59 -9.82
N THR A 154 -0.33 -5.52 -10.55
CA THR A 154 0.46 -4.28 -10.55
C THR A 154 0.54 -3.63 -9.17
N VAL A 155 -0.56 -3.64 -8.40
CA VAL A 155 -0.57 -3.11 -7.02
C VAL A 155 0.30 -3.96 -6.11
N THR A 156 0.16 -5.28 -6.16
CA THR A 156 0.98 -6.17 -5.32
C THR A 156 2.45 -6.08 -5.68
N ASP A 157 2.78 -5.92 -6.96
CA ASP A 157 4.16 -5.74 -7.44
C ASP A 157 4.75 -4.41 -6.98
N GLY A 158 3.92 -3.37 -6.82
CA GLY A 158 4.33 -2.07 -6.29
C GLY A 158 4.97 -2.13 -4.90
N VAL A 159 4.61 -3.13 -4.08
CA VAL A 159 5.14 -3.31 -2.72
C VAL A 159 6.48 -4.07 -2.72
N LEU A 160 6.91 -4.65 -3.85
CA LEU A 160 8.15 -5.43 -3.92
C LEU A 160 9.39 -4.59 -3.56
N ALA A 161 9.39 -3.29 -3.88
CA ALA A 161 10.46 -2.38 -3.47
C ALA A 161 10.54 -2.24 -1.94
N GLU A 162 9.39 -2.13 -1.26
CA GLU A 162 9.31 -2.08 0.20
C GLU A 162 9.72 -3.41 0.84
N VAL A 163 9.32 -4.54 0.25
CA VAL A 163 9.75 -5.88 0.70
C VAL A 163 11.27 -6.00 0.60
N THR A 164 11.86 -5.56 -0.51
CA THR A 164 13.32 -5.57 -0.70
C THR A 164 14.02 -4.67 0.33
N ALA A 165 13.49 -3.47 0.56
CA ALA A 165 14.02 -2.57 1.58
C ALA A 165 13.91 -3.18 3.00
N TRP A 166 12.79 -3.82 3.31
CA TRP A 166 12.57 -4.51 4.58
C TRP A 166 13.51 -5.71 4.78
N GLN A 167 13.82 -6.45 3.71
CA GLN A 167 14.79 -7.54 3.71
C GLN A 167 16.23 -7.05 3.89
N ALA A 168 16.56 -5.83 3.46
CA ALA A 168 17.89 -5.25 3.60
C ALA A 168 18.05 -4.37 4.87
N ARG A 169 16.98 -4.17 5.64
CA ARG A 169 16.98 -3.22 6.77
C ARG A 169 18.04 -3.58 7.82
N PRO A 170 18.64 -2.58 8.50
CA PRO A 170 19.56 -2.84 9.60
C PRO A 170 18.87 -3.57 10.76
N LEU A 171 19.62 -4.44 11.43
CA LEU A 171 19.19 -5.26 12.56
C LEU A 171 19.92 -4.85 13.84
N GLU A 172 19.39 -5.27 14.99
CA GLU A 172 20.04 -5.03 16.28
C GLU A 172 21.37 -5.80 16.38
N PRO A 173 22.37 -5.26 17.09
CA PRO A 173 23.67 -5.90 17.19
C PRO A 173 23.65 -7.21 17.98
N VAL A 174 22.68 -7.40 18.88
CA VAL A 174 22.62 -8.61 19.72
C VAL A 174 21.18 -9.08 19.88
N TYR A 175 20.96 -10.36 19.60
CA TYR A 175 19.69 -11.05 19.84
C TYR A 175 19.87 -12.13 20.91
N PRO A 176 19.17 -12.03 22.07
CA PRO A 176 19.20 -13.08 23.09
C PRO A 176 18.77 -14.46 22.59
N VAL A 177 17.75 -14.53 21.74
CA VAL A 177 17.25 -15.79 21.18
C VAL A 177 16.87 -15.58 19.72
N VAL A 178 17.29 -16.49 18.85
CA VAL A 178 16.83 -16.55 17.45
C VAL A 178 16.33 -17.97 17.14
N PHE A 179 15.11 -18.05 16.63
CA PHE A 179 14.52 -19.30 16.14
C PHE A 179 14.71 -19.38 14.63
N PHE A 180 15.23 -20.51 14.16
CA PHE A 180 15.34 -20.84 12.75
C PHE A 180 14.37 -21.97 12.44
N ASP A 181 13.48 -21.72 11.48
CA ASP A 181 12.42 -22.65 11.08
C ASP A 181 12.28 -22.66 9.55
N ALA A 182 11.60 -23.68 9.01
CA ALA A 182 11.40 -23.87 7.59
C ALA A 182 9.97 -24.32 7.27
N LEU A 183 9.30 -23.60 6.37
CA LEU A 183 8.00 -23.98 5.82
C LEU A 183 8.17 -24.58 4.42
N ARG A 184 7.60 -25.76 4.17
CA ARG A 184 7.58 -26.36 2.82
C ARG A 184 6.38 -25.83 2.03
N VAL A 185 6.66 -25.21 0.89
CA VAL A 185 5.64 -24.58 0.03
C VAL A 185 5.80 -25.05 -1.41
N LYS A 186 4.67 -25.27 -2.08
CA LYS A 186 4.62 -25.60 -3.52
C LYS A 186 4.75 -24.31 -4.32
N ILE A 187 5.85 -24.16 -5.04
CA ILE A 187 6.13 -22.99 -5.88
C ILE A 187 6.22 -23.45 -7.34
N ARG A 188 5.56 -22.73 -8.25
CA ARG A 188 5.70 -22.96 -9.69
C ARG A 188 6.92 -22.20 -10.20
N GLU A 189 7.86 -22.93 -10.79
CA GLU A 189 9.10 -22.42 -11.37
C GLU A 189 9.35 -23.17 -12.68
N ASP A 190 9.65 -22.45 -13.76
CA ASP A 190 9.85 -23.02 -15.10
C ASP A 190 8.70 -23.95 -15.56
N ASN A 191 7.45 -23.53 -15.29
CA ASN A 191 6.22 -24.31 -15.53
C ASN A 191 6.10 -25.63 -14.74
N VAL A 192 7.03 -25.92 -13.83
CA VAL A 192 6.99 -27.11 -12.97
C VAL A 192 6.70 -26.69 -11.52
N VAL A 193 5.77 -27.38 -10.87
CA VAL A 193 5.51 -27.17 -9.44
C VAL A 193 6.55 -27.96 -8.64
N ARG A 194 7.40 -27.25 -7.89
CA ARG A 194 8.42 -27.84 -7.02
C ARG A 194 8.11 -27.52 -5.55
N ASN A 195 8.40 -28.46 -4.67
CA ASN A 195 8.39 -28.20 -3.23
C ASN A 195 9.67 -27.47 -2.86
N LYS A 196 9.57 -26.22 -2.42
CA LYS A 196 10.69 -25.42 -1.90
C LYS A 196 10.55 -25.24 -0.39
N ALA A 197 11.67 -25.04 0.30
CA ALA A 197 11.65 -24.62 1.69
C ALA A 197 11.79 -23.08 1.76
N VAL A 198 10.93 -22.47 2.57
CA VAL A 198 11.03 -21.07 2.98
C VAL A 198 11.56 -21.08 4.40
N TYR A 199 12.84 -20.74 4.54
CA TYR A 199 13.51 -20.60 5.83
C TYR A 199 13.21 -19.22 6.42
N LEU A 200 12.92 -19.19 7.71
CA LEU A 200 12.64 -17.96 8.45
C LEU A 200 13.52 -17.88 9.69
N ALA A 201 13.96 -16.67 10.03
CA ALA A 201 14.64 -16.37 11.28
C ALA A 201 13.78 -15.42 12.12
N LEU A 202 13.36 -15.85 13.30
CA LEU A 202 12.59 -15.05 14.25
C LEU A 202 13.48 -14.68 15.44
N GLY A 203 13.83 -13.40 15.56
CA GLY A 203 14.64 -12.88 16.66
C GLY A 203 13.78 -12.36 17.81
N VAL A 204 14.23 -12.60 19.03
CA VAL A 204 13.73 -11.97 20.26
C VAL A 204 14.71 -10.88 20.65
N ARG A 205 14.23 -9.64 20.77
CA ARG A 205 15.03 -8.48 21.22
C ARG A 205 15.27 -8.51 22.72
N ARG A 206 16.17 -7.66 23.20
CA ARG A 206 16.49 -7.50 24.63
C ARG A 206 15.30 -7.07 25.48
N ASP A 207 14.34 -6.36 24.89
CA ASP A 207 13.08 -5.94 25.55
C ASP A 207 11.99 -7.03 25.53
N GLY A 208 12.27 -8.20 24.96
CA GLY A 208 11.33 -9.31 24.81
C GLY A 208 10.39 -9.20 23.61
N SER A 209 10.48 -8.14 22.81
CA SER A 209 9.73 -8.06 21.54
C SER A 209 10.26 -9.06 20.51
N ARG A 210 9.38 -9.50 19.60
CA ARG A 210 9.69 -10.49 18.56
C ARG A 210 9.66 -9.81 17.20
N GLU A 211 10.62 -10.13 16.35
CA GLU A 211 10.64 -9.68 14.96
C GLU A 211 11.18 -10.75 14.01
N ILE A 212 10.74 -10.73 12.75
CA ILE A 212 11.29 -11.59 11.70
C ILE A 212 12.54 -10.91 11.15
N LEU A 213 13.69 -11.56 11.28
CA LEU A 213 14.99 -11.07 10.80
C LEU A 213 15.12 -11.21 9.29
N GLY A 214 14.61 -12.32 8.74
CA GLY A 214 14.63 -12.55 7.30
C GLY A 214 13.84 -13.80 6.89
N LEU A 215 13.66 -13.91 5.58
CA LEU A 215 13.00 -15.01 4.88
C LEU A 215 13.86 -15.37 3.68
N TRP A 216 14.17 -16.65 3.51
CA TRP A 216 14.99 -17.14 2.41
C TRP A 216 14.35 -18.36 1.76
N ILE A 217 14.23 -18.35 0.44
CA ILE A 217 13.67 -19.46 -0.32
C ILE A 217 14.83 -20.23 -0.93
N GLU A 218 14.92 -21.52 -0.66
CA GLU A 218 15.95 -22.37 -1.23
C GLU A 218 15.41 -23.74 -1.61
N THR A 219 16.04 -24.35 -2.62
CA THR A 219 15.63 -25.66 -3.14
C THR A 219 16.31 -26.80 -2.39
N THR A 220 17.55 -26.60 -1.94
CA THR A 220 18.38 -27.61 -1.27
C THR A 220 18.98 -27.10 0.03
N GLU A 221 18.88 -27.92 1.07
CA GLU A 221 19.43 -27.64 2.39
C GLU A 221 20.91 -28.02 2.47
N GLY A 222 21.76 -27.12 2.96
CA GLY A 222 23.19 -27.40 3.13
C GLY A 222 23.97 -26.27 3.79
N ALA A 223 25.18 -26.58 4.24
CA ALA A 223 26.02 -25.64 5.01
C ALA A 223 26.29 -24.31 4.28
N LYS A 224 26.47 -24.35 2.94
CA LYS A 224 26.69 -23.13 2.13
C LYS A 224 25.50 -22.15 2.18
N PHE A 225 24.28 -22.68 2.26
CA PHE A 225 23.08 -21.85 2.39
C PHE A 225 23.04 -21.16 3.75
N TRP A 226 23.27 -21.90 4.84
CA TRP A 226 23.30 -21.32 6.19
C TRP A 226 24.41 -20.30 6.36
N MET A 227 25.59 -20.52 5.78
CA MET A 227 26.65 -19.52 5.72
C MET A 227 26.20 -18.22 5.03
N LYS A 228 25.42 -18.33 3.94
CA LYS A 228 24.84 -17.14 3.27
C LYS A 228 23.85 -16.41 4.19
N VAL A 229 23.00 -17.15 4.90
CA VAL A 229 22.03 -16.57 5.86
C VAL A 229 22.76 -15.85 6.99
N PHE A 230 23.76 -16.46 7.61
CA PHE A 230 24.51 -15.82 8.71
C PHE A 230 25.32 -14.62 8.24
N ASN A 231 25.92 -14.69 7.05
CA ASN A 231 26.61 -13.54 6.47
C ASN A 231 25.65 -12.38 6.16
N ASP A 232 24.42 -12.66 5.69
CA ASP A 232 23.40 -11.64 5.49
C ASP A 232 23.02 -10.95 6.82
N LEU A 233 22.72 -11.74 7.86
CA LEU A 233 22.40 -11.22 9.19
C LEU A 233 23.55 -10.35 9.74
N LYS A 234 24.79 -10.82 9.60
CA LYS A 234 25.99 -10.08 10.02
C LYS A 234 26.18 -8.78 9.26
N THR A 235 26.01 -8.81 7.94
CA THR A 235 26.13 -7.61 7.08
C THR A 235 25.07 -6.57 7.43
N ARG A 236 23.90 -7.01 7.90
CA ARG A 236 22.81 -6.15 8.35
C ARG A 236 22.97 -5.66 9.79
N GLY A 237 24.03 -6.06 10.49
CA GLY A 237 24.43 -5.49 11.78
C GLY A 237 24.39 -6.45 12.97
N VAL A 238 23.97 -7.71 12.79
CA VAL A 238 23.97 -8.71 13.88
C VAL A 238 25.40 -9.10 14.22
N ASN A 239 25.83 -8.80 15.44
CA ASN A 239 27.15 -9.15 15.95
C ASN A 239 27.13 -10.42 16.79
N ASP A 240 26.05 -10.66 17.54
CA ASP A 240 25.96 -11.77 18.48
C ASP A 240 24.54 -12.35 18.62
N ILE A 241 24.47 -13.67 18.76
CA ILE A 241 23.24 -14.44 19.01
C ILE A 241 23.55 -15.38 20.18
N LEU A 242 22.92 -15.14 21.34
CA LEU A 242 23.23 -15.92 22.55
C LEU A 242 22.66 -17.34 22.48
N ILE A 243 21.45 -17.50 21.93
CA ILE A 243 20.77 -18.79 21.80
C ILE A 243 20.18 -18.91 20.39
N ALA A 244 20.68 -19.86 19.62
CA ALA A 244 20.08 -20.27 18.35
C ALA A 244 19.23 -21.54 18.56
N VAL A 245 17.94 -21.46 18.26
CA VAL A 245 17.00 -22.59 18.36
C VAL A 245 16.67 -23.08 16.96
N THR A 246 16.84 -24.39 16.73
CA THR A 246 16.77 -24.98 15.39
C THR A 246 16.07 -26.32 15.46
N ASP A 247 15.19 -26.64 14.50
CA ASP A 247 14.58 -27.97 14.42
C ASP A 247 15.28 -28.85 13.37
N GLY A 248 16.36 -29.51 13.80
CA GLY A 248 17.02 -30.56 13.00
C GLY A 248 17.57 -30.12 11.64
N LEU A 249 17.81 -28.82 11.44
CA LEU A 249 18.22 -28.24 10.16
C LEU A 249 19.61 -28.75 9.73
N THR A 250 19.65 -29.41 8.58
CA THR A 250 20.83 -30.06 8.01
C THR A 250 21.88 -29.02 7.60
N GLY A 251 23.12 -29.25 8.01
CA GLY A 251 24.26 -28.39 7.65
C GLY A 251 24.37 -27.09 8.44
N MET A 252 23.42 -26.79 9.33
CA MET A 252 23.49 -25.62 10.21
C MET A 252 24.60 -25.73 11.28
N PRO A 253 24.84 -26.89 11.94
CA PRO A 253 25.95 -27.02 12.89
C PRO A 253 27.34 -26.80 12.28
N ALA A 254 27.50 -27.00 10.98
CA ALA A 254 28.76 -26.78 10.26
C ALA A 254 28.93 -25.32 9.79
N ALA A 255 27.90 -24.49 9.93
CA ALA A 255 27.87 -23.09 9.49
C ALA A 255 27.87 -22.08 10.65
N LEU A 256 27.48 -22.51 11.86
CA LEU A 256 27.59 -21.75 13.11
C LEU A 256 29.07 -21.63 13.53
#